data_AF-A0A1C3Y251-F1
#
_entry.id   AF-A0A1C3Y251-F1
#
_cell.length_a   1.000
_cell.length_b   1.000
_cell.length_c   1.000
_cell.angle_alpha   90.00
_cell.angle_beta   90.00
_cell.angle_gamma   90.00
#
_symmetry.space_group_name_H-M   'P 1'
#
loop_
_entity.id
_entity.type
_entity.pdbx_description
1 polymer ?
#
loop_
_entity_poly.entity_id
_entity_poly.type
_entity_poly.pdbx_seq_one_letter_code
_entity_poly.pdbx_strand_id
1 'polypeptide(L)'
;MARPVAVNDLNPRLRDRREPIIDFVCRPCGRHCTLERSLLVKTFGAGVTFAILRRRMAMGCERMQAPEGDKCGAHFPCLKDTVLMEAGP
;
A
#
# COMPACT_ATOMS: atom_id res chain seq x y z
N MET A 1 -8.96 -22.24 25.03
CA MET A 1 -8.92 -22.20 23.55
C MET A 1 -9.44 -20.85 23.09
N ALA A 2 -8.57 -19.91 22.78
CA ALA A 2 -8.95 -18.65 22.14
C ALA A 2 -8.05 -18.51 20.92
N ARG A 3 -8.62 -18.74 19.73
CA ARG A 3 -7.93 -18.46 18.47
C ARG A 3 -7.72 -16.94 18.43
N PRO A 4 -6.49 -16.42 18.29
CA PRO A 4 -6.33 -15.00 18.07
C PRO A 4 -7.04 -14.66 16.77
N VAL A 5 -8.08 -13.84 16.86
CA VAL A 5 -8.73 -13.21 15.72
C VAL A 5 -7.63 -12.56 14.90
N ALA A 6 -7.52 -12.94 13.63
CA ALA A 6 -6.63 -12.33 12.65
C ALA A 6 -7.12 -10.91 12.35
N VAL A 7 -7.00 -10.00 13.32
CA VAL A 7 -7.03 -8.59 13.05
C VAL A 7 -5.79 -8.36 12.17
N ASN A 8 -5.99 -7.91 10.93
CA ASN A 8 -4.95 -7.41 10.02
C ASN A 8 -4.32 -8.33 8.94
N ASP A 9 -4.83 -9.52 8.64
CA ASP A 9 -4.53 -10.20 7.34
C ASP A 9 -5.31 -9.58 6.15
N LEU A 10 -6.02 -8.47 6.37
CA LEU A 10 -6.66 -7.61 5.35
C LEU A 10 -5.66 -6.85 4.45
N ASN A 11 -4.36 -7.12 4.57
CA ASN A 11 -3.38 -6.51 3.69
C ASN A 11 -3.25 -7.38 2.43
N PRO A 12 -3.86 -6.97 1.29
CA PRO A 12 -3.71 -7.72 0.06
C PRO A 12 -2.23 -7.91 -0.25
N ARG A 13 -1.92 -9.08 -0.81
CA ARG A 13 -0.55 -9.43 -1.22
C ARG A 13 -0.43 -9.22 -2.71
N LEU A 14 0.79 -9.01 -3.17
CA LEU A 14 1.06 -8.88 -4.60
C LEU A 14 0.64 -10.11 -5.40
N ARG A 15 0.70 -11.31 -4.78
CA ARG A 15 0.18 -12.55 -5.37
C ARG A 15 -1.35 -12.60 -5.50
N ASP A 16 -2.08 -11.84 -4.68
CA ASP A 16 -3.54 -11.83 -4.64
C ASP A 16 -4.13 -11.03 -5.81
N ARG A 17 -3.39 -10.00 -6.26
CA ARG A 17 -3.76 -9.19 -7.43
C ARG A 17 -3.09 -9.73 -8.70
N ARG A 18 -3.92 -9.94 -9.73
CA ARG A 18 -3.50 -10.39 -11.07
C ARG A 18 -3.16 -9.24 -12.01
N GLU A 19 -3.36 -7.99 -11.57
CA GLU A 19 -3.04 -6.82 -12.37
C GLU A 19 -1.53 -6.78 -12.69
N PRO A 20 -1.16 -6.61 -13.97
CA PRO A 20 0.24 -6.57 -14.38
C PRO A 20 0.93 -5.28 -13.97
N ILE A 21 0.17 -4.19 -13.83
CA ILE A 21 0.63 -2.87 -13.44
C ILE A 21 -0.14 -2.46 -12.20
N ILE A 22 0.59 -1.95 -11.21
CA ILE A 22 0.09 -1.49 -9.92
C ILE A 22 0.36 0.00 -9.81
N ASP A 23 -0.71 0.80 -9.80
CA ASP A 23 -0.58 2.23 -9.57
C ASP A 23 -0.35 2.55 -8.10
N PHE A 24 0.56 3.48 -7.84
CA PHE A 24 0.89 4.01 -6.53
C PHE A 24 0.77 5.53 -6.55
N VAL A 25 -0.13 6.08 -5.75
CA VAL A 25 -0.37 7.53 -5.69
C VAL A 25 -0.17 8.04 -4.27
N CYS A 26 0.70 9.03 -4.12
CA CYS A 26 0.91 9.75 -2.89
C CYS A 26 0.37 11.17 -3.02
N ARG A 27 -0.88 11.40 -2.57
CA ARG A 27 -1.50 12.73 -2.53
C ARG A 27 -0.62 13.81 -1.87
N PRO A 28 -0.04 13.60 -0.68
CA PRO A 28 0.70 14.66 0.01
C PRO A 28 2.05 15.01 -0.63
N CYS A 29 2.60 14.12 -1.45
CA CYS A 29 3.83 14.35 -2.22
C CYS A 29 3.52 14.61 -3.72
N GLY A 30 2.24 14.55 -4.14
CA GLY A 30 1.82 14.60 -5.55
C GLY A 30 2.42 13.50 -6.44
N ARG A 31 3.02 12.46 -5.85
CA ARG A 31 3.82 11.46 -6.58
C ARG A 31 2.90 10.36 -7.10
N HIS A 32 2.93 10.13 -8.40
CA HIS A 32 2.29 8.97 -9.03
C HIS A 32 3.38 8.08 -9.64
N CYS A 33 3.37 6.79 -9.29
CA CYS A 33 4.29 5.79 -9.79
C CYS A 33 3.49 4.59 -10.29
N THR A 34 3.79 4.12 -11.49
CA THR A 34 3.30 2.86 -12.04
C THR A 34 4.31 1.76 -11.77
N LEU A 35 3.92 0.71 -11.08
CA LEU A 35 4.80 -0.37 -10.65
C LEU A 35 4.39 -1.67 -11.34
N GLU A 36 5.27 -2.25 -12.16
CA GLU A 36 4.96 -3.55 -12.75
C GLU A 36 5.01 -4.64 -11.70
N ARG A 37 3.98 -5.50 -11.68
CA ARG A 37 3.93 -6.67 -10.79
C ARG A 37 5.17 -7.54 -10.94
N SER A 38 5.64 -7.76 -12.17
CA SER A 38 6.85 -8.54 -12.45
C SER A 38 8.09 -7.93 -11.79
N LEU A 39 8.23 -6.60 -11.80
CA LEU A 39 9.31 -5.89 -11.11
C LEU A 39 9.14 -6.01 -9.59
N LEU A 40 7.94 -5.78 -9.08
CA LEU A 40 7.66 -5.89 -7.64
C LEU A 40 7.93 -7.31 -7.11
N VAL A 41 7.54 -8.35 -7.86
CA VAL A 41 7.85 -9.75 -7.54
C VAL A 41 9.36 -9.99 -7.57
N LYS A 42 10.09 -9.44 -8.55
CA LYS A 42 11.55 -9.58 -8.63
C LYS A 42 12.27 -8.85 -7.49
N THR A 43 11.82 -7.67 -7.10
CA THR A 43 12.46 -6.83 -6.07
C THR A 43 12.09 -7.24 -4.66
N PHE A 44 10.81 -7.55 -4.39
CA PHE A 44 10.29 -7.79 -3.04
C PHE A 44 9.77 -9.21 -2.83
N GLY A 45 9.54 -9.97 -3.90
CA GLY A 45 8.88 -11.27 -3.85
C GLY A 45 7.36 -11.19 -3.99
N ALA A 46 6.75 -12.24 -4.54
CA ALA A 46 5.29 -12.33 -4.70
C ALA A 46 4.52 -12.39 -3.36
N GLY A 47 5.21 -12.68 -2.26
CA GLY A 47 4.64 -12.72 -0.91
C GLY A 47 4.48 -11.36 -0.25
N VAL A 48 5.04 -10.29 -0.84
CA VAL A 48 5.01 -8.94 -0.25
C VAL A 48 3.57 -8.41 -0.18
N THR A 49 3.26 -7.70 0.91
CA THR A 49 1.98 -7.01 1.08
C THR A 49 2.06 -5.59 0.53
N PHE A 50 0.91 -5.05 0.09
CA PHE A 50 0.84 -3.66 -0.35
C PHE A 50 1.21 -2.67 0.77
N ALA A 51 0.98 -3.00 2.04
CA ALA A 51 1.46 -2.16 3.16
C ALA A 51 2.99 -2.04 3.20
N ILE A 52 3.71 -3.13 2.93
CA ILE A 52 5.18 -3.12 2.87
C ILE A 52 5.65 -2.36 1.63
N LEU A 53 5.02 -2.61 0.47
CA LEU A 53 5.28 -1.84 -0.76
C LEU A 53 5.05 -0.34 -0.53
N ARG A 54 3.95 0.04 0.11
CA ARG A 54 3.64 1.43 0.47
C ARG A 54 4.78 2.06 1.24
N ARG A 55 5.22 1.40 2.32
CA ARG A 55 6.32 1.89 3.17
C ARG A 55 7.63 2.00 2.40
N ARG A 56 7.90 1.08 1.46
CA ARG A 56 9.12 1.14 0.64
C ARG A 56 9.07 2.22 -0.44
N MET A 57 7.93 2.39 -1.09
CA MET A 57 7.75 3.40 -2.14
C MET A 57 7.63 4.80 -1.56
N ALA A 58 7.08 4.92 -0.34
CA ALA A 58 7.07 6.15 0.44
C ALA A 58 8.41 6.44 1.12
N MET A 59 9.38 5.52 1.08
CA MET A 59 10.74 5.75 1.56
C MET A 59 11.38 6.83 0.66
N GLY A 60 11.38 8.08 1.12
CA GLY A 60 11.75 9.25 0.33
C GLY A 60 10.68 10.36 0.30
N CYS A 61 9.46 10.10 0.78
CA CYS A 61 8.49 11.17 1.06
C CYS A 61 8.83 11.73 2.45
N GLU A 62 9.24 13.00 2.52
CA GLU A 62 9.59 13.69 3.78
C GLU A 62 8.47 13.61 4.82
N ARG A 63 7.21 13.53 4.36
CA ARG A 63 6.02 13.38 5.20
C ARG A 63 5.85 12.01 5.86
N MET A 64 6.58 10.99 5.43
CA MET A 64 6.61 9.68 6.10
C MET A 64 7.51 9.73 7.35
N GLN A 65 8.56 10.54 7.32
CA GLN A 65 9.49 10.78 8.44
C GLN A 65 9.21 12.11 9.14
N ALA A 66 8.09 12.77 8.83
CA ALA A 66 7.75 14.02 9.46
C ALA A 66 7.59 13.82 10.97
N PRO A 67 8.01 14.80 11.78
CA PRO A 67 7.85 14.74 13.23
C PRO A 67 6.39 14.63 13.67
N GLU A 68 5.46 15.02 12.79
CA GLU A 68 4.01 14.91 13.00
C GLU A 68 3.45 13.48 12.77
N GLY A 69 4.30 12.51 12.40
CA GLY A 69 3.94 11.10 12.16
C GLY A 69 3.82 10.71 10.68
N ASP A 70 3.33 9.48 10.41
CA ASP A 70 3.08 8.96 9.04
C ASP A 70 1.93 9.74 8.38
N LYS A 71 2.21 10.95 7.91
CA LYS A 71 1.29 11.74 7.07
C LYS A 71 1.36 11.33 5.61
N CYS A 72 2.08 10.24 5.30
CA CYS A 72 2.13 9.68 3.96
C CYS A 72 0.78 9.02 3.61
N GLY A 73 -0.12 9.81 3.03
CA GLY A 73 -1.36 9.37 2.38
C GLY A 73 -1.15 8.62 1.05
N ALA A 74 0.00 7.95 0.91
CA ALA A 74 0.26 7.03 -0.18
C ALA A 74 -0.78 5.91 -0.20
N HIS A 75 -1.33 5.62 -1.36
CA HIS A 75 -2.31 4.57 -1.53
C HIS A 75 -2.22 3.96 -2.93
N PHE A 76 -2.74 2.75 -3.06
CA PHE A 76 -2.84 2.04 -4.32
C PHE A 76 -4.29 2.16 -4.82
N PRO A 77 -4.55 2.79 -5.97
CA PRO A 77 -5.89 2.90 -6.53
C PRO A 77 -6.51 1.52 -6.82
N CYS A 78 -5.68 0.54 -7.21
CA CYS A 78 -6.11 -0.85 -7.40
C CYS A 78 -6.74 -1.48 -6.14
N LEU A 79 -6.47 -0.93 -4.94
CA LEU A 79 -7.05 -1.40 -3.67
C LEU A 79 -8.26 -0.60 -3.21
N LYS A 80 -8.62 0.50 -3.89
CA LYS A 80 -9.71 1.40 -3.47
C LYS A 80 -11.12 0.79 -3.62
N ASP A 81 -11.24 -0.38 -4.22
CA ASP A 81 -12.52 -1.10 -4.33
C ASP A 81 -13.08 -1.57 -2.96
N THR A 82 -12.34 -1.41 -1.85
CA THR A 82 -12.75 -1.91 -0.52
C THR A 82 -13.00 -0.83 0.53
N VAL A 83 -12.96 0.46 0.17
CA VAL A 83 -13.28 1.56 1.11
C VAL A 83 -14.18 2.61 0.45
N LEU A 84 -15.40 2.19 0.10
CA LEU A 84 -16.55 3.08 0.20
C LEU A 84 -16.94 3.11 1.69
N MET A 85 -16.94 4.31 2.29
CA MET A 85 -17.05 4.62 3.74
C MET A 85 -15.69 4.48 4.44
N GLU A 86 -14.96 5.56 4.73
CA GLU A 86 -15.29 6.52 5.77
C GLU A 86 -15.25 7.97 5.26
N ALA A 87 -16.42 8.50 4.90
CA ALA A 87 -16.70 9.92 5.03
C ALA A 87 -17.44 10.08 6.35
N GLY A 88 -16.90 10.87 7.27
CA GLY A 88 -17.59 11.26 8.50
C GLY A 88 -17.03 12.61 8.96
N PRO A 89 -17.89 13.59 9.27
CA PRO A 89 -17.55 15.01 9.37
C PRO A 89 -16.62 15.37 10.54
#